data_AF-A0A949DFG9-F1
#
_entry.id   AF-A0A949DFG9-F1
#
_cell.length_a   1.000
_cell.length_b   1.000
_cell.length_c   1.000
_cell.angle_alpha   90.00
_cell.angle_beta   90.00
_cell.angle_gamma   90.00
#
_symmetry.space_group_name_H-M   'P 1'
#
loop_
_entity.id
_entity.type
_entity.pdbx_description
1 polymer ?
#
loop_
_entity_poly.entity_id
_entity_poly.type
_entity_poly.pdbx_seq_one_letter_code
_entity_poly.pdbx_strand_id
1 'polypeptide(L)'
;MKKLRRRGAEKEKKEFSLLSQKPDFEKITFYILVLFLPTQLGKHFWPAFSQVLGIRVDYLSPTLYTTDLLIFALFLFWFKRQKKQTPPTLPFSGEEHRSLPLIRGSQRGFLSLAWLVFFLYLLINILLSNNPLLGLYGLIKILELFFLGYYVAKNIKTKKELAAIAIITSITVIGESLLTIVQYMHQSSINGFLYFLGERKFTSITPGIANASINGELILRPYGTFPHPNVLAGYLLCALIFIFAWFDDEKDMKKKIFKTISLLLGSLALFLTLSRIAILLWFFIAIIIVFRHFFPPRPHPVIARRATIVGDEAIPYSTRLLRRSFFAYLNDKIRIKIYPQFLIIVIIFFIGLLIFTPVLPRLEGTNFTEEAISQRADLLKSTLVMINERPLFGVGLFNFLPGISHIQKPLSSTLYLQPVHNIFLLVTAEIGIIGAAFFLWFLFKTYNRLLFYLSLRGRTELMRRSPLASSAERDKGV
;
A
#
# COMPACT_ATOMS: atom_id res chain seq x y z
N MET A 1 56.07 -3.95 -15.67
CA MET A 1 55.32 -5.23 -15.80
C MET A 1 54.63 -5.72 -14.51
N LYS A 2 55.27 -5.76 -13.33
CA LYS A 2 54.64 -6.26 -12.06
C LYS A 2 53.32 -5.55 -11.66
N LYS A 3 53.18 -4.24 -11.92
CA LYS A 3 51.98 -3.44 -11.60
C LYS A 3 50.77 -3.76 -12.50
N LEU A 4 51.01 -4.12 -13.77
CA LEU A 4 49.99 -4.55 -14.73
C LEU A 4 49.48 -5.96 -14.41
N ARG A 5 50.37 -6.89 -14.05
CA ARG A 5 49.99 -8.24 -13.58
C ARG A 5 49.15 -8.22 -12.29
N ARG A 6 49.47 -7.34 -11.32
CA ARG A 6 48.65 -7.17 -10.10
C ARG A 6 47.25 -6.63 -10.39
N ARG A 7 47.12 -5.65 -11.29
CA ARG A 7 45.80 -5.12 -11.70
C ARG A 7 44.95 -6.15 -12.45
N GLY A 8 45.56 -6.99 -13.29
CA GLY A 8 44.88 -8.11 -13.95
C GLY A 8 44.34 -9.12 -12.95
N ALA A 9 45.19 -9.57 -12.02
CA ALA A 9 44.82 -10.54 -10.98
C ALA A 9 43.77 -10.01 -9.98
N GLU A 10 43.78 -8.71 -9.65
CA GLU A 10 42.73 -8.08 -8.84
C GLU A 10 41.41 -7.99 -9.59
N LYS A 11 41.44 -7.74 -10.90
CA LYS A 11 40.24 -7.67 -11.75
C LYS A 11 39.62 -9.04 -11.93
N GLU A 12 40.43 -10.07 -12.19
CA GLU A 12 40.00 -11.47 -12.23
C GLU A 12 39.48 -11.96 -10.88
N LYS A 13 40.13 -11.64 -9.76
CA LYS A 13 39.60 -11.95 -8.42
C LYS A 13 38.25 -11.28 -8.16
N LYS A 14 38.04 -10.06 -8.65
CA LYS A 14 36.78 -9.33 -8.50
C LYS A 14 35.67 -9.91 -9.40
N GLU A 15 36.01 -10.31 -10.63
CA GLU A 15 35.10 -11.00 -11.54
C GLU A 15 34.74 -12.41 -11.04
N PHE A 16 35.72 -13.17 -10.54
CA PHE A 16 35.49 -14.48 -9.93
C PHE A 16 34.70 -14.37 -8.62
N SER A 17 34.96 -13.32 -7.81
CA SER A 17 34.17 -13.00 -6.62
C SER A 17 32.71 -12.69 -6.97
N LEU A 18 32.47 -11.92 -8.04
CA LEU A 18 31.12 -11.59 -8.53
C LEU A 18 30.39 -12.83 -9.08
N LEU A 19 31.10 -13.73 -9.78
CA LEU A 19 30.56 -15.00 -10.27
C LEU A 19 30.30 -16.02 -9.15
N SER A 20 31.00 -15.90 -8.01
CA SER A 20 30.88 -16.80 -6.85
C SER A 20 29.80 -16.38 -5.83
N GLN A 21 29.14 -15.22 -6.01
CA GLN A 21 28.08 -14.80 -5.11
C GLN A 21 26.84 -15.69 -5.30
N LYS A 22 26.59 -16.56 -4.32
CA LYS A 22 25.36 -17.37 -4.29
C LYS A 22 24.13 -16.45 -4.44
N PRO A 23 23.13 -16.83 -5.24
CA PRO A 23 21.92 -16.05 -5.42
C PRO A 23 21.26 -15.81 -4.06
N ASP A 24 20.90 -14.56 -3.80
CA ASP A 24 20.14 -14.17 -2.61
C ASP A 24 18.67 -14.59 -2.79
N PHE A 25 18.39 -15.87 -2.53
CA PHE A 25 17.06 -16.45 -2.68
C PHE A 25 15.99 -15.67 -1.92
N GLU A 26 16.33 -15.06 -0.77
CA GLU A 26 15.40 -14.24 0.01
C GLU A 26 14.97 -12.99 -0.79
N LYS A 27 15.93 -12.26 -1.37
CA LYS A 27 15.62 -11.08 -2.21
C LYS A 27 14.93 -11.47 -3.52
N ILE A 28 15.33 -12.58 -4.14
CA ILE A 28 14.69 -13.07 -5.36
C ILE A 28 13.22 -13.41 -5.07
N THR A 29 12.93 -14.16 -4.01
CA THR A 29 11.54 -14.47 -3.61
C THR A 29 10.75 -13.21 -3.33
N PHE A 30 11.33 -12.20 -2.67
CA PHE A 30 10.65 -10.93 -2.45
C PHE A 30 10.31 -10.21 -3.77
N TYR A 31 11.22 -10.18 -4.75
CA TYR A 31 10.95 -9.56 -6.05
C TYR A 31 9.94 -10.33 -6.88
N ILE A 32 9.94 -11.67 -6.80
CA ILE A 32 8.90 -12.51 -7.40
C ILE A 32 7.55 -12.22 -6.71
N LEU A 33 7.52 -12.08 -5.39
CA LEU A 33 6.31 -11.69 -4.67
C LEU A 33 5.76 -10.36 -5.20
N VAL A 34 6.61 -9.32 -5.36
CA VAL A 34 6.19 -8.03 -5.93
C VAL A 34 5.62 -8.19 -7.35
N LEU A 35 6.24 -9.04 -8.18
CA LEU A 35 5.77 -9.33 -9.54
C LEU A 35 4.39 -10.02 -9.55
N PHE A 36 4.14 -10.91 -8.58
CA PHE A 36 2.89 -11.68 -8.47
C PHE A 36 1.83 -11.01 -7.58
N LEU A 37 2.08 -9.81 -7.05
CA LEU A 37 1.10 -9.06 -6.24
C LEU A 37 -0.28 -8.89 -6.89
N PRO A 38 -0.42 -8.57 -8.20
CA PRO A 38 -1.74 -8.42 -8.80
C PRO A 38 -2.42 -9.78 -9.03
N THR A 39 -1.68 -10.89 -9.03
CA THR A 39 -2.22 -12.19 -9.44
C THR A 39 -3.19 -12.75 -8.40
N GLN A 40 -4.30 -13.30 -8.88
CA GLN A 40 -5.36 -13.87 -8.04
C GLN A 40 -5.51 -15.38 -8.18
N LEU A 41 -4.46 -16.02 -8.67
CA LEU A 41 -4.41 -17.47 -8.68
C LEU A 41 -4.41 -17.96 -7.22
N GLY A 42 -5.49 -18.64 -6.86
CA GLY A 42 -5.68 -19.20 -5.53
C GLY A 42 -6.64 -20.37 -5.54
N LYS A 43 -6.40 -21.31 -4.63
CA LYS A 43 -7.28 -22.45 -4.39
C LYS A 43 -8.27 -22.10 -3.29
N HIS A 44 -9.55 -22.02 -3.67
CA HIS A 44 -10.66 -21.75 -2.75
C HIS A 44 -11.11 -23.05 -2.08
N PHE A 45 -11.32 -22.98 -0.77
CA PHE A 45 -11.90 -24.06 0.03
C PHE A 45 -13.32 -23.67 0.43
N TRP A 46 -14.23 -24.64 0.46
CA TRP A 46 -15.66 -24.40 0.68
C TRP A 46 -16.21 -25.17 1.89
N PRO A 47 -15.68 -24.96 3.11
CA PRO A 47 -16.23 -25.55 4.33
C PRO A 47 -17.63 -25.01 4.62
N ALA A 48 -18.39 -25.66 5.52
CA ALA A 48 -19.77 -25.27 5.83
C ALA A 48 -19.92 -23.79 6.24
N PHE A 49 -18.93 -23.21 6.93
CA PHE A 49 -18.94 -21.81 7.33
C PHE A 49 -18.74 -20.80 6.18
N SER A 50 -18.28 -21.25 5.01
CA SER A 50 -18.16 -20.42 3.80
C SER A 50 -19.49 -20.19 3.09
N GLN A 51 -20.55 -20.84 3.60
CA GLN A 51 -21.89 -20.72 3.09
C GLN A 51 -22.74 -19.89 4.04
N VAL A 52 -23.48 -18.94 3.48
CA VAL A 52 -24.48 -18.16 4.23
C VAL A 52 -25.82 -18.43 3.57
N LEU A 53 -26.76 -18.99 4.35
CA LEU A 53 -28.08 -19.40 3.85
C LEU A 53 -28.00 -20.35 2.63
N GLY A 54 -26.99 -21.24 2.60
CA GLY A 54 -26.76 -22.19 1.50
C GLY A 54 -26.05 -21.62 0.28
N ILE A 55 -25.78 -20.31 0.25
CA ILE A 55 -25.06 -19.64 -0.85
C ILE A 55 -23.57 -19.57 -0.50
N ARG A 56 -22.72 -19.98 -1.45
CA ARG A 56 -21.26 -19.86 -1.32
C ARG A 56 -20.85 -18.39 -1.38
N VAL A 57 -20.09 -17.94 -0.39
CA VAL A 57 -19.61 -16.56 -0.29
C VAL A 57 -18.09 -16.53 -0.40
N ASP A 58 -17.58 -15.92 -1.47
CA ASP A 58 -16.13 -15.84 -1.76
C ASP A 58 -15.34 -15.23 -0.59
N TYR A 59 -15.88 -14.20 0.06
CA TYR A 59 -15.26 -13.55 1.23
C TYR A 59 -15.06 -14.50 2.42
N LEU A 60 -15.85 -15.57 2.50
CA LEU A 60 -15.80 -16.56 3.58
C LEU A 60 -15.05 -17.83 3.18
N SER A 61 -14.63 -17.94 1.93
CA SER A 61 -13.83 -19.06 1.44
C SER A 61 -12.39 -18.89 1.90
N PRO A 62 -11.87 -19.79 2.76
CA PRO A 62 -10.43 -19.86 2.98
C PRO A 62 -9.76 -20.08 1.63
N THR A 63 -8.81 -19.22 1.29
CA THR A 63 -8.17 -19.25 -0.03
C THR A 63 -6.67 -19.25 0.16
N LEU A 64 -6.01 -20.22 -0.48
CA LEU A 64 -4.56 -20.29 -0.54
C LEU A 64 -4.10 -19.72 -1.88
N TYR A 65 -3.62 -18.48 -1.86
CA TYR A 65 -3.09 -17.77 -3.02
C TYR A 65 -1.63 -18.08 -3.28
N THR A 66 -1.19 -17.89 -4.52
CA THR A 66 0.23 -17.95 -4.89
C THR A 66 1.07 -16.97 -4.06
N THR A 67 0.53 -15.78 -3.73
CA THR A 67 1.20 -14.80 -2.88
C THR A 67 1.45 -15.32 -1.47
N ASP A 68 0.54 -16.13 -0.92
CA ASP A 68 0.68 -16.70 0.42
C ASP A 68 1.86 -17.67 0.47
N LEU A 69 2.00 -18.50 -0.58
CA LEU A 69 3.11 -19.43 -0.73
C LEU A 69 4.45 -18.69 -0.85
N LEU A 70 4.47 -17.57 -1.59
CA LEU A 70 5.66 -16.73 -1.74
C LEU A 70 6.02 -16.01 -0.43
N ILE A 71 5.04 -15.52 0.33
CA ILE A 71 5.28 -14.91 1.65
C ILE A 71 5.80 -15.96 2.64
N PHE A 72 5.25 -17.17 2.61
CA PHE A 72 5.74 -18.27 3.45
C PHE A 72 7.18 -18.68 3.06
N ALA A 73 7.49 -18.80 1.77
CA ALA A 73 8.85 -19.06 1.30
C ALA A 73 9.82 -17.94 1.72
N LEU A 74 9.39 -16.67 1.61
CA LEU A 74 10.15 -15.52 2.06
C LEU A 74 10.43 -15.59 3.56
N PHE A 75 9.43 -15.96 4.37
CA PHE A 75 9.60 -16.20 5.80
C PHE A 75 10.65 -17.27 6.09
N LEU A 76 10.60 -18.42 5.40
CA LEU A 76 11.58 -19.49 5.60
C LEU A 76 13.01 -19.06 5.26
N PHE A 77 13.22 -18.33 4.17
CA PHE A 77 14.54 -17.83 3.79
C PHE A 77 15.04 -16.78 4.79
N TRP A 78 14.18 -15.82 5.14
CA TRP A 78 14.48 -14.81 6.15
C TRP A 78 14.84 -15.44 7.50
N PHE A 79 14.06 -16.40 7.97
CA PHE A 79 14.29 -17.09 9.24
C PHE A 79 15.59 -17.89 9.24
N LYS A 80 15.91 -18.59 8.14
CA LYS A 80 17.20 -19.28 7.96
C LYS A 80 18.38 -18.29 8.01
N ARG A 81 18.24 -17.10 7.42
CA ARG A 81 19.28 -16.05 7.49
C ARG A 81 19.45 -15.53 8.92
N GLN A 82 18.35 -15.30 9.65
CA GLN A 82 18.43 -14.87 11.06
C GLN A 82 19.13 -15.90 11.94
N LYS A 83 18.85 -17.20 11.77
CA LYS A 83 19.55 -18.27 12.52
C LYS A 83 21.05 -18.35 12.25
N LYS A 84 21.49 -18.02 11.04
CA LYS A 84 22.91 -18.03 10.64
C LYS A 84 23.67 -16.81 11.15
N GLN A 85 22.97 -15.71 11.43
CA GLN A 85 23.52 -14.59 12.15
C GLN A 85 23.53 -14.99 13.63
N THR A 86 24.63 -15.59 14.11
CA THR A 86 24.84 -15.85 15.54
C THR A 86 24.42 -14.61 16.34
N PRO A 87 23.69 -14.77 17.46
CA PRO A 87 23.44 -13.63 18.34
C PRO A 87 24.80 -12.99 18.65
N PRO A 88 24.92 -11.65 18.62
CA PRO A 88 26.17 -11.03 19.01
C PRO A 88 26.52 -11.56 20.39
N THR A 89 27.62 -12.31 20.47
CA THR A 89 28.24 -12.68 21.74
C THR A 89 28.43 -11.37 22.49
N LEU A 90 27.71 -11.23 23.61
CA LEU A 90 27.83 -10.08 24.50
C LEU A 90 29.33 -9.89 24.81
N PRO A 91 29.96 -8.76 24.46
CA PRO A 91 31.18 -8.40 25.11
C PRO A 91 30.80 -7.97 26.52
N PHE A 92 30.91 -8.90 27.46
CA PHE A 92 31.03 -8.59 28.88
C PHE A 92 32.42 -7.99 29.11
N SER A 93 32.53 -6.68 28.87
CA SER A 93 33.60 -5.79 29.37
C SER A 93 33.10 -4.38 29.04
N GLY A 94 32.54 -3.64 29.98
CA GLY A 94 33.31 -2.90 30.98
C GLY A 94 33.49 -1.47 30.48
N GLU A 95 32.65 -0.55 31.00
CA GLU A 95 32.80 0.92 30.99
C GLU A 95 32.72 1.63 29.62
N GLU A 96 32.19 2.82 29.40
CA GLU A 96 31.40 3.80 30.13
C GLU A 96 30.86 4.72 29.02
N HIS A 97 29.54 4.97 28.99
CA HIS A 97 28.94 6.24 28.55
C HIS A 97 27.44 6.17 28.84
N ARG A 98 27.13 6.33 30.13
CA ARG A 98 25.78 6.56 30.62
C ARG A 98 25.41 8.02 30.36
N SER A 99 24.64 8.25 29.29
CA SER A 99 23.63 9.31 29.29
C SER A 99 22.54 9.00 28.26
N LEU A 100 21.34 8.68 28.77
CA LEU A 100 20.03 8.41 28.11
C LEU A 100 19.61 6.97 27.68
N PRO A 101 19.64 5.92 28.55
CA PRO A 101 18.99 4.64 28.24
C PRO A 101 17.67 4.32 28.98
N LEU A 102 17.27 5.03 30.04
CA LEU A 102 16.14 4.58 30.87
C LEU A 102 14.73 4.80 30.25
N ILE A 103 14.49 5.92 29.55
CA ILE A 103 13.15 6.24 29.00
C ILE A 103 12.85 5.43 27.72
N ARG A 104 13.86 5.07 26.94
CA ARG A 104 13.69 4.28 25.69
C ARG A 104 13.41 2.79 25.94
N GLY A 105 13.90 2.23 27.05
CA GLY A 105 13.59 0.87 27.48
C GLY A 105 12.12 0.72 27.88
N SER A 106 11.63 1.65 28.71
CA SER A 106 10.24 1.67 29.19
C SER A 106 9.21 1.80 28.06
N GLN A 107 9.45 2.69 27.08
CA GLN A 107 8.53 2.85 25.94
C GLN A 107 8.46 1.63 25.01
N ARG A 108 9.58 0.93 24.80
CA ARG A 108 9.59 -0.31 24.00
C ARG A 108 8.84 -1.43 24.71
N GLY A 109 9.06 -1.59 26.02
CA GLY A 109 8.35 -2.56 26.86
C GLY A 109 6.84 -2.33 26.89
N PHE A 110 6.41 -1.07 27.02
CA PHE A 110 4.99 -0.70 26.95
C PHE A 110 4.37 -1.04 25.60
N LEU A 111 5.05 -0.76 24.49
CA LEU A 111 4.55 -1.07 23.15
C LEU A 111 4.43 -2.58 22.92
N SER A 112 5.42 -3.37 23.34
CA SER A 112 5.33 -4.84 23.24
C SER A 112 4.19 -5.40 24.08
N LEU A 113 3.97 -4.85 25.29
CA LEU A 113 2.87 -5.26 26.15
C LEU A 113 1.52 -4.90 25.52
N ALA A 114 1.37 -3.70 24.95
CA ALA A 114 0.15 -3.28 24.27
C ALA A 114 -0.21 -4.20 23.08
N TRP A 115 0.79 -4.60 22.29
CA TRP A 115 0.58 -5.57 21.20
C TRP A 115 0.23 -6.96 21.70
N LEU A 116 0.85 -7.42 22.79
CA LEU A 116 0.50 -8.69 23.43
C LEU A 116 -0.94 -8.67 23.94
N VAL A 117 -1.34 -7.62 24.64
CA VAL A 117 -2.71 -7.44 25.13
C VAL A 117 -3.70 -7.42 23.97
N PHE A 118 -3.40 -6.70 22.89
CA PHE A 118 -4.24 -6.68 21.70
C PHE A 118 -4.35 -8.07 21.03
N PHE A 119 -3.25 -8.81 20.96
CA PHE A 119 -3.25 -10.16 20.41
C PHE A 119 -4.10 -11.12 21.28
N LEU A 120 -3.94 -11.08 22.60
CA LEU A 120 -4.78 -11.86 23.53
C LEU A 120 -6.25 -11.46 23.42
N TYR A 121 -6.54 -10.17 23.28
CA TYR A 121 -7.89 -9.67 23.02
C TYR A 121 -8.48 -10.25 21.74
N LEU A 122 -7.71 -10.30 20.64
CA LEU A 122 -8.16 -10.92 19.39
C LEU A 122 -8.43 -12.41 19.55
N LEU A 123 -7.61 -13.15 20.32
CA LEU A 123 -7.87 -14.56 20.61
C LEU A 123 -9.19 -14.75 21.36
N ILE A 124 -9.45 -13.93 22.39
CA ILE A 124 -10.73 -13.96 23.12
C ILE A 124 -11.89 -13.61 22.18
N ASN A 125 -11.77 -12.56 21.37
CA ASN A 125 -12.77 -12.18 20.37
C ASN A 125 -13.09 -13.31 19.38
N ILE A 126 -12.08 -14.05 18.91
CA ILE A 126 -12.27 -15.20 18.02
C ILE A 126 -12.99 -16.34 18.74
N LEU A 127 -12.61 -16.63 19.99
CA LEU A 127 -13.25 -17.69 20.79
C LEU A 127 -14.74 -17.38 21.08
N LEU A 128 -15.09 -16.11 21.23
CA LEU A 128 -16.48 -15.65 21.45
C LEU A 128 -17.29 -15.48 20.15
N SER A 129 -16.65 -15.65 18.98
CA SER A 129 -17.30 -15.44 17.69
C SER A 129 -18.25 -16.58 17.30
N ASN A 130 -19.23 -16.28 16.43
CA ASN A 130 -20.14 -17.31 15.92
C ASN A 130 -19.39 -18.38 15.11
N ASN A 131 -18.28 -18.01 14.45
CA ASN A 131 -17.45 -18.94 13.70
C ASN A 131 -15.95 -18.74 14.02
N PRO A 132 -15.42 -19.44 15.04
CA PRO A 132 -14.02 -19.29 15.45
C PRO A 132 -13.02 -19.69 14.36
N LEU A 133 -13.34 -20.68 13.52
CA LEU A 133 -12.45 -21.12 12.43
C LEU A 133 -12.23 -20.01 11.39
N LEU A 134 -13.28 -19.26 11.08
CA LEU A 134 -13.20 -18.11 10.19
C LEU A 134 -12.34 -16.98 10.80
N GLY A 135 -12.50 -16.75 12.11
CA GLY A 135 -11.66 -15.81 12.85
C GLY A 135 -10.18 -16.21 12.89
N LEU A 136 -9.89 -17.50 13.06
CA LEU A 136 -8.53 -18.04 12.99
C LEU A 136 -7.92 -17.86 11.59
N TYR A 137 -8.68 -18.11 10.54
CA TYR A 137 -8.23 -17.83 9.17
C TYR A 137 -7.92 -16.34 8.96
N GLY A 138 -8.80 -15.44 9.43
CA GLY A 138 -8.55 -13.99 9.42
C GLY A 138 -7.29 -13.59 10.18
N LEU A 139 -7.05 -14.20 11.35
CA LEU A 139 -5.84 -13.95 12.14
C LEU A 139 -4.57 -14.38 11.42
N ILE A 140 -4.59 -15.55 10.76
CA ILE A 140 -3.45 -16.02 9.93
C ILE A 140 -3.14 -15.00 8.84
N LYS A 141 -4.16 -14.47 8.16
CA LYS A 141 -3.99 -13.44 7.13
C LYS A 141 -3.42 -12.13 7.67
N ILE A 142 -3.87 -11.69 8.84
CA ILE A 142 -3.30 -10.51 9.50
C ILE A 142 -1.82 -10.73 9.86
N LEU A 143 -1.47 -11.90 10.40
CA LEU A 143 -0.08 -12.24 10.75
C LEU A 143 0.82 -12.32 9.51
N GLU A 144 0.32 -12.88 8.42
CA GLU A 144 1.00 -12.96 7.13
C GLU A 144 1.34 -11.55 6.60
N LEU A 145 0.36 -10.64 6.56
CA LEU A 145 0.55 -9.25 6.12
C LEU A 145 1.43 -8.46 7.08
N PHE A 146 1.32 -8.69 8.40
CA PHE A 146 2.18 -8.07 9.40
C PHE A 146 3.65 -8.49 9.21
N PHE A 147 3.90 -9.77 8.96
CA PHE A 147 5.24 -10.26 8.63
C PHE A 147 5.79 -9.60 7.37
N LEU A 148 5.01 -9.52 6.29
CA LEU A 148 5.45 -8.87 5.06
C LEU A 148 5.80 -7.39 5.30
N GLY A 149 4.95 -6.66 6.02
CA GLY A 149 5.21 -5.27 6.39
C GLY A 149 6.48 -5.10 7.24
N TYR A 150 6.67 -5.98 8.24
CA TYR A 150 7.88 -6.02 9.06
C TYR A 150 9.12 -6.32 8.23
N TYR A 151 9.05 -7.32 7.34
CA TYR A 151 10.14 -7.70 6.44
C TYR A 151 10.56 -6.52 5.56
N VAL A 152 9.61 -5.84 4.91
CA VAL A 152 9.89 -4.68 4.07
C VAL A 152 10.54 -3.57 4.89
N ALA A 153 9.98 -3.23 6.06
CA ALA A 153 10.51 -2.17 6.91
C ALA A 153 11.94 -2.44 7.43
N LYS A 154 12.32 -3.71 7.61
CA LYS A 154 13.64 -4.10 8.11
C LYS A 154 14.68 -4.31 7.02
N ASN A 155 14.28 -4.80 5.85
CA ASN A 155 15.21 -5.25 4.82
C ASN A 155 15.34 -4.29 3.65
N ILE A 156 14.29 -3.52 3.32
CA ILE A 156 14.33 -2.55 2.21
C ILE A 156 14.75 -1.19 2.76
N LYS A 157 16.01 -0.83 2.58
CA LYS A 157 16.58 0.43 3.13
C LYS A 157 17.17 1.35 2.07
N THR A 158 17.59 0.79 0.94
CA THR A 158 18.33 1.56 -0.05
C THR A 158 17.40 2.12 -1.13
N LYS A 159 17.74 3.30 -1.67
CA LYS A 159 17.06 3.84 -2.84
C LYS A 159 17.12 2.90 -4.05
N LYS A 160 18.22 2.16 -4.20
CA LYS A 160 18.41 1.20 -5.31
C LYS A 160 17.38 0.07 -5.25
N GLU A 161 17.13 -0.48 -4.06
CA GLU A 161 16.10 -1.50 -3.86
C GLU A 161 14.71 -0.95 -4.18
N LEU A 162 14.40 0.26 -3.72
CA LEU A 162 13.11 0.92 -4.01
C LEU A 162 12.93 1.20 -5.51
N ALA A 163 14.00 1.61 -6.21
CA ALA A 163 13.96 1.80 -7.65
C ALA A 163 13.77 0.47 -8.41
N ALA A 164 14.36 -0.63 -7.91
CA ALA A 164 14.17 -1.97 -8.48
C ALA A 164 12.73 -2.45 -8.29
N ILE A 165 12.15 -2.27 -7.09
CA ILE A 165 10.73 -2.55 -6.83
C ILE A 165 9.87 -1.73 -7.79
N ALA A 166 10.16 -0.44 -7.99
CA ALA A 166 9.40 0.39 -8.92
C ALA A 166 9.42 -0.13 -10.37
N ILE A 167 10.55 -0.68 -10.84
CA ILE A 167 10.63 -1.32 -12.16
C ILE A 167 9.78 -2.58 -12.23
N ILE A 168 9.82 -3.42 -11.21
CA ILE A 168 8.99 -4.64 -11.15
C ILE A 168 7.51 -4.26 -11.12
N THR A 169 7.13 -3.26 -10.32
CA THR A 169 5.78 -2.70 -10.31
C THR A 169 5.39 -2.16 -11.68
N SER A 170 6.31 -1.51 -12.42
CA SER A 170 6.01 -1.10 -13.80
C SER A 170 5.67 -2.26 -14.72
N ILE A 171 6.34 -3.41 -14.59
CA ILE A 171 6.01 -4.63 -15.36
C ILE A 171 4.57 -5.07 -15.07
N THR A 172 4.21 -5.16 -13.78
CA THR A 172 2.86 -5.57 -13.38
C THR A 172 1.77 -4.60 -13.84
N VAL A 173 2.02 -3.29 -13.76
CA VAL A 173 1.07 -2.27 -14.21
C VAL A 173 0.86 -2.38 -15.71
N ILE A 174 1.91 -2.57 -16.50
CA ILE A 174 1.78 -2.75 -17.96
C ILE A 174 0.93 -4.00 -18.26
N GLY A 175 1.22 -5.13 -17.61
CA GLY A 175 0.46 -6.37 -17.79
C GLY A 175 -1.04 -6.21 -17.48
N GLU A 176 -1.36 -5.70 -16.29
CA GLU A 176 -2.75 -5.46 -15.88
C GLU A 176 -3.44 -4.44 -16.78
N SER A 177 -2.72 -3.41 -17.24
CA SER A 177 -3.30 -2.36 -18.09
C SER A 177 -3.62 -2.87 -19.48
N LEU A 178 -2.73 -3.67 -20.09
CA LEU A 178 -2.99 -4.32 -21.38
C LEU A 178 -4.18 -5.26 -21.27
N LEU A 179 -4.24 -6.09 -20.21
CA LEU A 179 -5.38 -6.97 -19.97
C LEU A 179 -6.68 -6.18 -19.81
N THR A 180 -6.65 -5.09 -19.05
CA THR A 180 -7.80 -4.19 -18.82
C THR A 180 -8.33 -3.60 -20.13
N ILE A 181 -7.42 -3.12 -20.99
CA ILE A 181 -7.78 -2.54 -22.29
C ILE A 181 -8.43 -3.62 -23.19
N VAL A 182 -7.85 -4.82 -23.25
CA VAL A 182 -8.40 -5.90 -24.07
C VAL A 182 -9.75 -6.38 -23.53
N GLN A 183 -9.92 -6.55 -22.22
CA GLN A 183 -11.20 -6.91 -21.61
C GLN A 183 -12.28 -5.86 -21.90
N TYR A 184 -11.93 -4.56 -21.88
CA TYR A 184 -12.83 -3.50 -22.26
C TYR A 184 -13.20 -3.57 -23.74
N MET A 185 -12.26 -3.83 -24.64
CA MET A 185 -12.58 -3.97 -26.08
C MET A 185 -13.45 -5.20 -26.37
N HIS A 186 -13.16 -6.33 -25.71
CA HIS A 186 -13.85 -7.62 -25.94
C HIS A 186 -15.15 -7.78 -25.14
N GLN A 187 -15.45 -6.89 -24.20
CA GLN A 187 -16.61 -6.99 -23.29
C GLN A 187 -16.67 -8.34 -22.55
N SER A 188 -15.52 -8.98 -22.34
CA SER A 188 -15.38 -10.30 -21.73
C SER A 188 -13.95 -10.56 -21.26
N SER A 189 -13.78 -11.58 -20.41
CA SER A 189 -12.46 -12.14 -20.06
C SER A 189 -11.82 -12.83 -21.27
N ILE A 190 -10.49 -12.76 -21.40
CA ILE A 190 -9.73 -13.41 -22.48
C ILE A 190 -9.61 -14.92 -22.23
N ASN A 191 -9.36 -15.32 -20.98
CA ASN A 191 -9.10 -16.69 -20.53
C ASN A 191 -7.77 -17.27 -21.08
N GLY A 192 -7.63 -18.60 -21.06
CA GLY A 192 -6.41 -19.30 -21.47
C GLY A 192 -5.31 -19.22 -20.41
N PHE A 193 -4.09 -18.87 -20.81
CA PHE A 193 -2.95 -18.77 -19.88
C PHE A 193 -3.18 -17.74 -18.76
N LEU A 194 -3.99 -16.71 -19.03
CA LEU A 194 -4.31 -15.65 -18.07
C LEU A 194 -5.10 -16.15 -16.85
N TYR A 195 -5.75 -17.31 -16.94
CA TYR A 195 -6.33 -18.00 -15.80
C TYR A 195 -5.29 -18.28 -14.71
N PHE A 196 -4.07 -18.68 -15.10
CA PHE A 196 -2.97 -18.92 -14.17
C PHE A 196 -2.36 -17.62 -13.60
N LEU A 197 -2.67 -16.47 -14.18
CA LEU A 197 -2.35 -15.16 -13.60
C LEU A 197 -3.50 -14.63 -12.73
N GLY A 198 -4.66 -15.30 -12.70
CA GLY A 198 -5.80 -14.96 -11.85
C GLY A 198 -7.02 -14.42 -12.58
N GLU A 199 -6.99 -14.32 -13.92
CA GLU A 199 -8.18 -13.91 -14.68
C GLU A 199 -9.33 -14.93 -14.49
N ARG A 200 -10.53 -14.42 -14.21
CA ARG A 200 -11.75 -15.22 -14.07
C ARG A 200 -12.56 -15.16 -15.37
N LYS A 201 -13.34 -16.21 -15.63
CA LYS A 201 -14.21 -16.29 -16.81
C LYS A 201 -15.48 -15.47 -16.57
N PHE A 202 -15.72 -14.46 -17.39
CA PHE A 202 -16.93 -13.64 -17.37
C PHE A 202 -17.17 -12.92 -18.70
N THR A 203 -18.38 -12.38 -18.85
CA THR A 203 -18.86 -11.55 -19.97
C THR A 203 -19.70 -10.39 -19.43
N SER A 204 -20.01 -9.40 -20.26
CA SER A 204 -20.90 -8.28 -19.90
C SER A 204 -22.30 -8.71 -19.42
N ILE A 205 -22.77 -9.91 -19.78
CA ILE A 205 -24.07 -10.45 -19.35
C ILE A 205 -23.99 -11.40 -18.15
N THR A 206 -22.79 -11.58 -17.57
CA THR A 206 -22.63 -12.45 -16.40
C THR A 206 -23.41 -11.86 -15.21
N PRO A 207 -24.28 -12.63 -14.53
CA PRO A 207 -25.06 -12.12 -13.40
C PRO A 207 -24.16 -11.52 -12.31
N GLY A 208 -24.50 -10.32 -11.84
CA GLY A 208 -23.73 -9.60 -10.82
C GLY A 208 -22.42 -8.97 -11.30
N ILE A 209 -22.10 -9.02 -12.60
CA ILE A 209 -20.91 -8.36 -13.14
C ILE A 209 -21.07 -6.84 -13.05
N ALA A 210 -20.02 -6.17 -12.59
CA ALA A 210 -19.92 -4.71 -12.61
C ALA A 210 -19.94 -4.15 -14.04
N ASN A 211 -21.09 -3.64 -14.44
CA ASN A 211 -21.27 -2.93 -15.70
C ASN A 211 -21.40 -1.42 -15.48
N ALA A 212 -21.36 -0.72 -16.59
CA ALA A 212 -21.57 0.69 -16.73
C ALA A 212 -22.59 0.94 -17.85
N SER A 213 -23.78 1.45 -17.53
CA SER A 213 -24.69 2.06 -18.52
C SER A 213 -24.10 3.33 -19.15
N ILE A 214 -23.78 3.28 -20.44
CA ILE A 214 -23.29 4.37 -21.28
C ILE A 214 -24.26 4.50 -22.45
N ASN A 215 -24.94 5.65 -22.58
CA ASN A 215 -25.96 5.89 -23.61
C ASN A 215 -27.09 4.82 -23.63
N GLY A 216 -27.41 4.24 -22.47
CA GLY A 216 -28.40 3.16 -22.35
C GLY A 216 -27.85 1.75 -22.57
N GLU A 217 -26.62 1.60 -23.09
CA GLU A 217 -25.96 0.31 -23.27
C GLU A 217 -25.13 -0.07 -22.04
N LEU A 218 -25.22 -1.34 -21.61
CA LEU A 218 -24.40 -1.86 -20.53
C LEU A 218 -23.02 -2.27 -21.04
N ILE A 219 -22.02 -1.49 -20.67
CA ILE A 219 -20.61 -1.73 -20.97
C ILE A 219 -19.91 -2.36 -19.76
N LEU A 220 -19.18 -3.44 -20.00
CA LEU A 220 -18.36 -4.11 -18.99
C LEU A 220 -17.30 -3.16 -18.44
N ARG A 221 -17.19 -3.11 -17.11
CA ARG A 221 -16.05 -2.52 -16.43
C ARG A 221 -14.96 -3.59 -16.31
N PRO A 222 -13.77 -3.41 -16.90
CA PRO A 222 -12.73 -4.43 -16.90
C PRO A 222 -12.17 -4.70 -15.51
N TYR A 223 -11.78 -5.95 -15.26
CA TYR A 223 -11.35 -6.47 -13.95
C TYR A 223 -9.82 -6.66 -13.88
N GLY A 224 -9.14 -6.77 -15.02
CA GLY A 224 -7.77 -7.27 -15.06
C GLY A 224 -7.75 -8.69 -14.49
N THR A 225 -6.83 -8.94 -13.56
CA THR A 225 -6.80 -10.18 -12.76
C THR A 225 -7.53 -10.07 -11.41
N PHE A 226 -8.16 -8.93 -11.09
CA PHE A 226 -8.79 -8.65 -9.79
C PHE A 226 -10.25 -9.13 -9.70
N PRO A 227 -10.89 -9.23 -8.50
CA PRO A 227 -12.24 -9.76 -8.37
C PRO A 227 -13.28 -8.68 -8.63
N HIS A 228 -12.84 -7.42 -8.79
CA HIS A 228 -13.72 -6.28 -8.99
C HIS A 228 -12.93 -5.09 -9.60
N PRO A 229 -13.52 -4.30 -10.52
CA PRO A 229 -12.87 -3.14 -11.16
C PRO A 229 -12.38 -2.08 -10.17
N ASN A 230 -13.09 -1.89 -9.04
CA ASN A 230 -12.63 -0.95 -7.99
C ASN A 230 -11.35 -1.44 -7.28
N VAL A 231 -11.14 -2.76 -7.17
CA VAL A 231 -9.93 -3.31 -6.53
C VAL A 231 -8.74 -3.14 -7.47
N LEU A 232 -8.93 -3.43 -8.76
CA LEU A 232 -7.96 -3.09 -9.81
C LEU A 232 -7.60 -1.60 -9.78
N ALA A 233 -8.61 -0.71 -9.70
CA ALA A 233 -8.40 0.73 -9.64
C ALA A 233 -7.58 1.16 -8.41
N GLY A 234 -7.86 0.56 -7.25
CA GLY A 234 -7.09 0.78 -6.02
C GLY A 234 -5.63 0.35 -6.17
N TYR A 235 -5.40 -0.83 -6.74
CA TYR A 235 -4.06 -1.32 -7.05
C TYR A 235 -3.31 -0.37 -7.99
N LEU A 236 -3.91 -0.04 -9.15
CA LEU A 236 -3.31 0.86 -10.15
C LEU A 236 -3.00 2.23 -9.54
N LEU A 237 -3.90 2.82 -8.75
CA LEU A 237 -3.66 4.10 -8.08
C LEU A 237 -2.41 4.03 -7.18
N CYS A 238 -2.32 3.04 -6.30
CA CYS A 238 -1.15 2.88 -5.42
C CYS A 238 0.14 2.62 -6.21
N ALA A 239 0.08 1.76 -7.23
CA ALA A 239 1.22 1.42 -8.07
C ALA A 239 1.74 2.62 -8.88
N LEU A 240 0.84 3.41 -9.47
CA LEU A 240 1.16 4.62 -10.22
C LEU A 240 1.83 5.67 -9.33
N ILE A 241 1.28 5.92 -8.13
CA ILE A 241 1.90 6.83 -7.13
C ILE A 241 3.30 6.35 -6.79
N PHE A 242 3.49 5.04 -6.57
CA PHE A 242 4.78 4.47 -6.21
C PHE A 242 5.80 4.58 -7.36
N ILE A 243 5.43 4.22 -8.58
CA ILE A 243 6.30 4.34 -9.77
C ILE A 243 6.71 5.81 -9.97
N PHE A 244 5.76 6.73 -9.84
CA PHE A 244 6.03 8.16 -9.96
C PHE A 244 7.00 8.66 -8.87
N ALA A 245 6.81 8.25 -7.62
CA ALA A 245 7.68 8.65 -6.50
C ALA A 245 9.16 8.25 -6.69
N TRP A 246 9.44 7.24 -7.51
CA TRP A 246 10.78 6.73 -7.81
C TRP A 246 11.18 6.93 -9.27
N PHE A 247 10.56 7.89 -9.97
CA PHE A 247 10.88 8.18 -11.37
C PHE A 247 12.25 8.87 -11.52
N ASP A 248 12.50 9.93 -10.75
CA ASP A 248 13.67 10.82 -10.88
C ASP A 248 14.98 10.18 -10.44
N ASP A 249 14.91 9.24 -9.50
CA ASP A 249 16.09 8.52 -9.00
C ASP A 249 16.67 7.57 -10.07
N GLU A 250 15.96 7.31 -11.17
CA GLU A 250 16.46 6.51 -12.28
C GLU A 250 17.40 7.34 -13.17
N LYS A 251 18.54 6.78 -13.54
CA LYS A 251 19.50 7.43 -14.46
C LYS A 251 19.46 6.83 -15.86
N ASP A 252 19.06 5.56 -15.95
CA ASP A 252 18.97 4.83 -17.21
C ASP A 252 17.75 5.29 -18.02
N MET A 253 18.01 5.78 -19.24
CA MET A 253 16.96 6.28 -20.12
C MET A 253 15.96 5.19 -20.52
N LYS A 254 16.40 3.95 -20.74
CA LYS A 254 15.50 2.84 -21.10
C LYS A 254 14.52 2.56 -19.98
N LYS A 255 15.01 2.54 -18.73
CA LYS A 255 14.18 2.36 -17.53
C LYS A 255 13.20 3.52 -17.32
N LYS A 256 13.60 4.76 -17.64
CA LYS A 256 12.68 5.91 -17.62
C LYS A 256 11.58 5.81 -18.67
N ILE A 257 11.90 5.39 -19.89
CA ILE A 257 10.91 5.14 -20.95
C ILE A 257 9.95 4.05 -20.48
N PHE A 258 10.46 2.97 -19.91
CA PHE A 258 9.62 1.89 -19.38
C PHE A 258 8.65 2.34 -18.29
N LYS A 259 9.13 3.10 -17.29
CA LYS A 259 8.27 3.73 -16.27
C LYS A 259 7.25 4.69 -16.87
N THR A 260 7.64 5.44 -17.91
CA THR A 260 6.74 6.34 -18.64
C THR A 260 5.59 5.56 -19.26
N ILE A 261 5.89 4.53 -20.05
CA ILE A 261 4.89 3.67 -20.69
C ILE A 261 3.93 3.09 -19.64
N SER A 262 4.48 2.61 -18.52
CA SER A 262 3.70 2.10 -17.40
C SER A 262 2.76 3.16 -16.81
N LEU A 263 3.20 4.41 -16.62
CA LEU A 263 2.35 5.49 -16.12
C LEU A 263 1.22 5.86 -17.12
N LEU A 264 1.51 5.86 -18.42
CA LEU A 264 0.53 6.18 -19.47
C LEU A 264 -0.54 5.08 -19.58
N LEU A 265 -0.11 3.83 -19.75
CA LEU A 265 -1.01 2.68 -19.84
C LEU A 265 -1.80 2.49 -18.54
N GLY A 266 -1.13 2.60 -17.39
CA GLY A 266 -1.79 2.49 -16.09
C GLY A 266 -2.81 3.60 -15.83
N SER A 267 -2.54 4.83 -16.29
CA SER A 267 -3.54 5.91 -16.22
C SER A 267 -4.75 5.58 -17.09
N LEU A 268 -4.54 5.15 -18.34
CA LEU A 268 -5.62 4.76 -19.24
C LEU A 268 -6.45 3.60 -18.66
N ALA A 269 -5.81 2.55 -18.17
CA ALA A 269 -6.49 1.43 -17.53
C ALA A 269 -7.28 1.87 -16.28
N LEU A 270 -6.72 2.77 -15.46
CA LEU A 270 -7.42 3.35 -14.32
C LEU A 270 -8.70 4.09 -14.76
N PHE A 271 -8.67 4.82 -15.87
CA PHE A 271 -9.88 5.43 -16.46
C PHE A 271 -10.92 4.37 -16.85
N LEU A 272 -10.49 3.31 -17.54
CA LEU A 272 -11.38 2.25 -18.00
C LEU A 272 -12.08 1.49 -16.86
N THR A 273 -11.50 1.45 -15.65
CA THR A 273 -12.17 0.85 -14.47
C THR A 273 -13.47 1.57 -14.08
N LEU A 274 -13.64 2.82 -14.52
CA LEU A 274 -14.74 3.72 -14.15
C LEU A 274 -14.91 3.89 -12.63
N SER A 275 -13.83 3.72 -11.86
CA SER A 275 -13.84 3.92 -10.41
C SER A 275 -13.72 5.41 -10.06
N ARG A 276 -14.87 6.07 -9.84
CA ARG A 276 -14.97 7.53 -9.61
C ARG A 276 -13.93 8.06 -8.61
N ILE A 277 -13.85 7.44 -7.43
CA ILE A 277 -12.94 7.88 -6.35
C ILE A 277 -11.46 7.72 -6.76
N ALA A 278 -11.08 6.59 -7.36
CA ALA A 278 -9.69 6.36 -7.72
C ALA A 278 -9.23 7.29 -8.85
N ILE A 279 -10.10 7.53 -9.83
CA ILE A 279 -9.87 8.49 -10.92
C ILE A 279 -9.68 9.91 -10.37
N LEU A 280 -10.60 10.37 -9.50
CA LEU A 280 -10.51 11.69 -8.89
C LEU A 280 -9.25 11.86 -8.04
N LEU A 281 -8.87 10.84 -7.26
CA LEU A 281 -7.64 10.87 -6.46
C LEU A 281 -6.40 10.94 -7.36
N TRP A 282 -6.34 10.15 -8.43
CA TRP A 282 -5.22 10.20 -9.37
C TRP A 282 -5.10 11.58 -10.02
N PHE A 283 -6.22 12.16 -10.44
CA PHE A 283 -6.26 13.50 -11.01
C PHE A 283 -5.86 14.58 -10.01
N PHE A 284 -6.34 14.51 -8.78
CA PHE A 284 -5.99 15.49 -7.75
C PHE A 284 -4.51 15.42 -7.38
N ILE A 285 -3.97 14.21 -7.26
CA ILE A 285 -2.53 14.00 -7.09
C ILE A 285 -1.78 14.60 -8.28
N ALA A 286 -2.31 14.45 -9.49
CA ALA A 286 -1.72 15.01 -10.67
C ALA A 286 -1.69 16.54 -10.68
N ILE A 287 -2.79 17.19 -10.31
CA ILE A 287 -2.85 18.63 -10.14
C ILE A 287 -1.87 19.10 -9.07
N ILE A 288 -1.82 18.44 -7.90
CA ILE A 288 -0.88 18.84 -6.83
C ILE A 288 0.56 18.80 -7.32
N ILE A 289 0.91 17.78 -8.10
CA ILE A 289 2.23 17.63 -8.71
C ILE A 289 2.52 18.81 -9.65
N VAL A 290 1.59 19.14 -10.54
CA VAL A 290 1.72 20.24 -11.50
C VAL A 290 1.81 21.59 -10.80
N PHE A 291 0.89 21.84 -9.88
CA PHE A 291 0.81 23.07 -9.12
C PHE A 291 2.11 23.34 -8.35
N ARG A 292 2.68 22.32 -7.70
CA ARG A 292 3.96 22.46 -6.98
C ARG A 292 5.16 22.74 -7.87
N HIS A 293 5.12 22.36 -9.15
CA HIS A 293 6.17 22.70 -10.10
C HIS A 293 6.10 24.17 -10.51
N PHE A 294 4.92 24.65 -10.91
CA PHE A 294 4.74 26.03 -11.38
C PHE A 294 4.74 27.05 -10.25
N PHE A 295 4.21 26.68 -9.08
CA PHE A 295 4.18 27.51 -7.88
C PHE A 295 5.03 26.87 -6.80
N PRO A 296 6.37 26.85 -6.97
CA PRO A 296 7.25 26.32 -5.96
C PRO A 296 7.04 27.16 -4.70
N PRO A 297 6.57 26.54 -3.62
CA PRO A 297 6.20 27.28 -2.44
C PRO A 297 7.45 27.88 -1.77
N ARG A 298 7.37 29.18 -1.45
CA ARG A 298 8.51 29.99 -1.03
C ARG A 298 9.14 29.43 0.26
N PRO A 299 10.49 29.38 0.38
CA PRO A 299 11.12 29.04 1.65
C PRO A 299 10.70 30.06 2.71
N HIS A 300 10.10 29.60 3.80
CA HIS A 300 9.55 30.50 4.82
C HIS A 300 10.68 31.20 5.59
N PRO A 301 10.70 32.53 5.68
CA PRO A 301 11.82 33.31 6.25
C PRO A 301 12.09 33.11 7.75
N VAL A 302 11.21 32.41 8.48
CA VAL A 302 11.36 32.16 9.93
C VAL A 302 12.42 31.09 10.22
N ILE A 303 12.69 30.19 9.27
CA ILE A 303 13.70 29.14 9.41
C ILE A 303 15.11 29.70 9.15
N ALA A 304 15.24 30.69 8.26
CA ALA A 304 16.51 31.37 7.99
C ALA A 304 17.02 32.19 9.18
N ARG A 305 16.12 32.77 9.99
CA ARG A 305 16.49 33.59 11.17
C ARG A 305 16.91 32.82 12.43
N ARG A 306 16.72 31.49 12.48
CA ARG A 306 17.04 30.67 13.68
C ARG A 306 18.19 29.68 13.47
N ALA A 307 18.79 29.62 12.29
CA ALA A 307 20.07 28.93 12.08
C ALA A 307 21.25 29.65 12.79
N THR A 308 21.01 30.83 13.37
CA THR A 308 21.96 31.65 14.11
C THR A 308 21.93 31.51 15.63
N ILE A 309 21.11 30.61 16.21
CA ILE A 309 21.13 30.37 17.66
C ILE A 309 21.60 28.94 17.92
N VAL A 310 22.91 28.83 18.16
CA VAL A 310 23.57 27.68 18.78
C VAL A 310 23.58 27.95 20.29
N GLY A 311 23.09 27.02 21.10
CA GLY A 311 23.10 27.10 22.57
C GLY A 311 22.30 25.97 23.23
N ASP A 312 22.88 25.36 24.26
CA ASP A 312 22.54 24.08 24.91
C ASP A 312 21.23 24.03 25.73
N GLU A 313 20.10 24.39 25.13
CA GLU A 313 18.79 24.13 25.78
C GLU A 313 17.87 23.28 24.92
N ALA A 314 17.48 22.13 25.49
CA ALA A 314 16.51 21.21 24.89
C ALA A 314 15.10 21.81 24.96
N ILE A 315 14.73 22.60 23.94
CA ILE A 315 13.39 23.18 23.84
C ILE A 315 12.35 22.05 23.60
N PRO A 316 11.26 21.97 24.40
CA PRO A 316 10.14 21.08 24.12
C PRO A 316 9.50 21.48 22.80
N TYR A 317 9.64 20.64 21.76
CA TYR A 317 9.08 20.92 20.44
C TYR A 317 7.55 20.92 20.51
N SER A 318 6.94 22.10 20.47
CA SER A 318 5.49 22.21 20.27
C SER A 318 5.12 21.65 18.89
N THR A 319 4.03 20.88 18.85
CA THR A 319 3.49 20.20 17.65
C THR A 319 3.27 21.15 16.47
N ARG A 320 3.03 22.45 16.73
CA ARG A 320 2.95 23.52 15.72
C ARG A 320 4.25 23.75 14.96
N LEU A 321 5.40 23.74 15.65
CA LEU A 321 6.71 23.96 15.02
C LEU A 321 7.13 22.77 14.16
N LEU A 322 6.85 21.53 14.60
CA LEU A 322 7.06 20.31 13.81
C LEU A 322 6.24 20.32 12.51
N ARG A 323 4.96 20.73 12.57
CA ARG A 323 4.12 20.88 11.37
C ARG A 323 4.68 21.92 10.40
N ARG A 324 5.22 23.04 10.88
CA ARG A 324 5.80 24.10 10.03
C ARG A 324 7.10 23.67 9.33
N SER A 325 8.02 22.99 10.02
CA SER A 325 9.22 22.42 9.39
C SER A 325 8.89 21.30 8.40
N PHE A 326 7.81 20.54 8.65
CA PHE A 326 7.32 19.49 7.75
C PHE A 326 6.85 20.04 6.39
N PHE A 327 6.03 21.10 6.37
CA PHE A 327 5.57 21.71 5.11
C PHE A 327 6.72 22.34 4.32
N ALA A 328 7.69 22.96 5.00
CA ALA A 328 8.88 23.53 4.36
C ALA A 328 9.78 22.46 3.70
N TYR A 329 9.92 21.27 4.30
CA TYR A 329 10.68 20.16 3.71
C TYR A 329 9.97 19.50 2.52
N LEU A 330 8.66 19.28 2.61
CA LEU A 330 7.86 18.77 1.50
C LEU A 330 7.99 19.68 0.26
N ASN A 331 7.99 20.98 0.47
CA ASN A 331 8.15 21.98 -0.58
C ASN A 331 9.46 21.90 -1.34
N ASP A 332 10.57 21.69 -0.63
CA ASP A 332 11.91 21.78 -1.21
C ASP A 332 12.29 20.52 -2.01
N LYS A 333 11.70 19.37 -1.65
CA LYS A 333 11.93 18.08 -2.32
C LYS A 333 10.91 17.78 -3.43
N ILE A 334 9.74 18.41 -3.40
CA ILE A 334 8.76 18.40 -4.49
C ILE A 334 9.07 19.55 -5.48
N ARG A 335 10.35 19.86 -5.70
CA ARG A 335 10.80 20.41 -6.99
C ARG A 335 10.74 19.27 -8.02
N ILE A 336 9.52 18.83 -8.31
CA ILE A 336 9.26 17.88 -9.39
C ILE A 336 9.70 18.63 -10.65
N LYS A 337 10.70 18.13 -11.37
CA LYS A 337 10.84 18.53 -12.77
C LYS A 337 9.60 17.95 -13.46
N ILE A 338 8.68 18.78 -13.94
CA ILE A 338 7.59 18.28 -14.80
C ILE A 338 8.27 17.72 -16.04
N TYR A 339 8.29 16.40 -16.10
CA TYR A 339 8.66 15.65 -17.26
C TYR A 339 7.51 15.80 -18.28
N PRO A 340 7.77 15.94 -19.59
CA PRO A 340 6.73 16.01 -20.63
C PRO A 340 5.68 14.89 -20.52
N GLN A 341 6.08 13.75 -19.96
CA GLN A 341 5.25 12.63 -19.51
C GLN A 341 4.04 13.04 -18.66
N PHE A 342 4.20 14.01 -17.77
CA PHE A 342 3.15 14.45 -16.88
C PHE A 342 2.10 15.29 -17.59
N LEU A 343 2.56 16.17 -18.49
CA LEU A 343 1.68 16.88 -19.42
C LEU A 343 0.92 15.88 -20.30
N ILE A 344 1.58 14.81 -20.75
CA ILE A 344 0.92 13.72 -21.50
C ILE A 344 -0.10 12.98 -20.63
N ILE A 345 0.14 12.73 -19.34
CA ILE A 345 -0.86 12.10 -18.44
C ILE A 345 -2.07 13.02 -18.26
N VAL A 346 -1.85 14.33 -18.08
CA VAL A 346 -2.94 15.32 -18.00
C VAL A 346 -3.69 15.40 -19.33
N ILE A 347 -2.99 15.34 -20.46
CA ILE A 347 -3.62 15.27 -21.79
C ILE A 347 -4.42 13.97 -21.94
N ILE A 348 -3.90 12.80 -21.54
CA ILE A 348 -4.63 11.52 -21.54
C ILE A 348 -5.85 11.59 -20.63
N PHE A 349 -5.75 12.28 -19.48
CA PHE A 349 -6.89 12.55 -18.61
C PHE A 349 -7.97 13.35 -19.35
N PHE A 350 -7.59 14.48 -19.97
CA PHE A 350 -8.54 15.33 -20.69
C PHE A 350 -9.08 14.65 -21.95
N ILE A 351 -8.26 13.90 -22.68
CA ILE A 351 -8.68 13.05 -23.79
C ILE A 351 -9.64 11.97 -23.30
N GLY A 352 -9.35 11.32 -22.17
CA GLY A 352 -10.24 10.35 -21.55
C GLY A 352 -11.58 10.98 -21.18
N LEU A 353 -11.56 12.20 -20.63
CA LEU A 353 -12.75 12.97 -20.29
C LEU A 353 -13.54 13.42 -21.54
N LEU A 354 -12.85 13.74 -22.63
CA LEU A 354 -13.43 14.11 -23.93
C LEU A 354 -13.99 12.92 -24.71
N ILE A 355 -13.32 11.76 -24.68
CA ILE A 355 -13.76 10.53 -25.37
C ILE A 355 -14.88 9.85 -24.58
N PHE A 356 -14.91 9.98 -23.26
CA PHE A 356 -15.97 9.49 -22.39
C PHE A 356 -16.94 10.61 -21.96
N THR A 357 -17.50 11.34 -22.92
CA THR A 357 -18.68 12.20 -22.73
C THR A 357 -19.83 11.59 -21.89
N PRO A 358 -20.09 10.27 -21.83
CA PRO A 358 -21.04 9.66 -20.89
C PRO A 358 -20.66 9.72 -19.39
N VAL A 359 -19.47 10.24 -19.01
CA VAL A 359 -19.11 10.50 -17.60
C VAL A 359 -19.83 11.74 -17.06
N LEU A 360 -20.03 12.76 -17.88
CA LEU A 360 -20.73 13.99 -17.50
C LEU A 360 -22.18 13.71 -17.05
N PRO A 361 -23.01 12.97 -17.82
CA PRO A 361 -24.34 12.54 -17.38
C PRO A 361 -24.34 11.66 -16.12
N ARG A 362 -23.22 11.05 -15.73
CA ARG A 362 -23.10 10.29 -14.46
C ARG A 362 -22.65 11.13 -13.28
N LEU A 363 -21.98 12.25 -13.53
CA LEU A 363 -21.69 13.26 -12.52
C LEU A 363 -22.96 14.09 -12.26
N GLU A 364 -23.72 14.39 -13.32
CA GLU A 364 -24.99 15.12 -13.27
C GLU A 364 -26.17 14.22 -12.83
N GLY A 365 -26.23 12.98 -13.30
CA GLY A 365 -27.26 11.98 -12.97
C GLY A 365 -27.05 11.28 -11.64
N THR A 366 -26.47 11.95 -10.64
CA THR A 366 -26.42 11.47 -9.26
C THR A 366 -27.79 11.60 -8.60
N ASN A 367 -28.79 10.91 -9.16
CA ASN A 367 -30.06 10.73 -8.48
C ASN A 367 -29.78 9.91 -7.21
N PHE A 368 -30.17 10.44 -6.05
CA PHE A 368 -30.04 9.80 -4.74
C PHE A 368 -30.76 8.44 -4.61
N THR A 369 -31.40 7.99 -5.69
CA THR A 369 -32.04 6.69 -5.88
C THR A 369 -31.12 5.63 -6.52
N GLU A 370 -29.83 5.93 -6.79
CA GLU A 370 -28.86 4.92 -7.26
C GLU A 370 -28.83 3.73 -6.27
N GLU A 371 -29.03 2.52 -6.80
CA GLU A 371 -29.02 1.24 -6.06
C GLU A 371 -27.80 1.13 -5.12
N ALA A 372 -26.64 1.63 -5.55
CA ALA A 372 -25.39 1.63 -4.78
C ALA A 372 -25.39 2.55 -3.54
N ILE A 373 -26.16 3.65 -3.55
CA ILE A 373 -26.28 4.56 -2.40
C ILE A 373 -27.27 3.98 -1.38
N SER A 374 -28.42 3.48 -1.84
CA SER A 374 -29.39 2.80 -0.97
C SER A 374 -28.76 1.60 -0.28
N GLN A 375 -28.08 0.73 -1.04
CA GLN A 375 -27.36 -0.42 -0.49
C GLN A 375 -26.35 -0.03 0.59
N ARG A 376 -25.61 1.07 0.39
CA ARG A 376 -24.65 1.57 1.40
C ARG A 376 -25.37 2.04 2.65
N ALA A 377 -26.50 2.74 2.52
CA ALA A 377 -27.30 3.18 3.66
C ALA A 377 -27.85 1.99 4.46
N ASP A 378 -28.33 0.95 3.78
CA ASP A 378 -28.86 -0.26 4.42
C ASP A 378 -27.77 -1.08 5.13
N LEU A 379 -26.59 -1.21 4.50
CA LEU A 379 -25.42 -1.83 5.12
C LEU A 379 -24.96 -1.03 6.35
N LEU A 380 -24.94 0.30 6.29
CA LEU A 380 -24.60 1.16 7.42
C LEU A 380 -25.59 0.95 8.57
N LYS A 381 -26.90 0.98 8.29
CA LYS A 381 -27.95 0.75 9.30
C LYS A 381 -27.81 -0.62 9.96
N SER A 382 -27.63 -1.67 9.16
CA SER A 382 -27.44 -3.04 9.64
C SER A 382 -26.16 -3.18 10.48
N THR A 383 -25.09 -2.48 10.10
CA THR A 383 -23.83 -2.46 10.85
C THR A 383 -23.99 -1.79 12.20
N LEU A 384 -24.75 -0.68 12.28
CA LEU A 384 -25.01 -0.01 13.54
C LEU A 384 -25.82 -0.88 14.50
N VAL A 385 -26.80 -1.65 13.99
CA VAL A 385 -27.52 -2.66 14.79
C VAL A 385 -26.55 -3.70 15.33
N MET A 386 -25.67 -4.25 14.47
CA MET A 386 -24.66 -5.23 14.88
C MET A 386 -23.72 -4.73 15.98
N ILE A 387 -23.27 -3.47 15.87
CA ILE A 387 -22.42 -2.83 16.88
C ILE A 387 -23.19 -2.65 18.19
N ASN A 388 -24.47 -2.26 18.14
CA ASN A 388 -25.31 -2.10 19.32
C ASN A 388 -25.59 -3.43 20.03
N GLU A 389 -25.73 -4.54 19.30
CA GLU A 389 -25.93 -5.88 19.88
C GLU A 389 -24.68 -6.42 20.55
N ARG A 390 -23.48 -6.13 20.01
CA ARG A 390 -22.19 -6.62 20.54
C ARG A 390 -21.13 -5.50 20.63
N PRO A 391 -21.30 -4.49 21.50
CA PRO A 391 -20.48 -3.27 21.47
C PRO A 391 -19.03 -3.47 21.91
N LEU A 392 -18.78 -4.35 22.89
CA LEU A 392 -17.44 -4.51 23.48
C LEU A 392 -16.52 -5.34 22.60
N PHE A 393 -16.98 -6.53 22.19
CA PHE A 393 -16.19 -7.51 21.46
C PHE A 393 -16.57 -7.64 19.98
N GLY A 394 -17.70 -7.09 19.52
CA GLY A 394 -18.17 -7.30 18.15
C GLY A 394 -18.64 -8.73 17.89
N VAL A 395 -18.92 -9.04 16.63
CA VAL A 395 -19.37 -10.38 16.18
C VAL A 395 -18.24 -11.41 16.05
N GLY A 396 -16.98 -10.97 16.18
CA GLY A 396 -15.78 -11.76 15.93
C GLY A 396 -15.03 -11.30 14.69
N LEU A 397 -13.69 -11.40 14.73
CA LEU A 397 -12.83 -11.15 13.58
C LEU A 397 -13.31 -11.96 12.36
N PHE A 398 -13.41 -11.32 11.20
CA PHE A 398 -13.90 -11.91 9.94
C PHE A 398 -15.37 -12.40 9.96
N ASN A 399 -16.11 -12.24 11.06
CA ASN A 399 -17.48 -12.75 11.19
C ASN A 399 -18.56 -11.73 10.77
N PHE A 400 -18.20 -10.64 10.09
CA PHE A 400 -19.16 -9.62 9.67
C PHE A 400 -20.30 -10.18 8.81
N LEU A 401 -19.99 -10.97 7.77
CA LEU A 401 -21.00 -11.49 6.84
C LEU A 401 -21.96 -12.51 7.46
N PRO A 402 -21.49 -13.49 8.25
CA PRO A 402 -22.38 -14.31 9.07
C PRO A 402 -23.26 -13.44 9.98
N GLY A 403 -22.67 -12.45 10.66
CA GLY A 403 -23.40 -11.54 11.56
C GLY A 403 -24.52 -10.76 10.87
N ILE A 404 -24.24 -10.12 9.73
CA ILE A 404 -25.21 -9.25 9.05
C ILE A 404 -26.38 -10.04 8.46
N SER A 405 -26.15 -11.29 8.08
CA SER A 405 -27.17 -12.17 7.49
C SER A 405 -28.33 -12.48 8.45
N HIS A 406 -28.10 -12.39 9.76
CA HIS A 406 -29.15 -12.55 10.77
C HIS A 406 -30.02 -11.29 10.90
N ILE A 407 -29.43 -10.12 10.67
CA ILE A 407 -30.08 -8.80 10.81
C ILE A 407 -30.95 -8.49 9.59
N GLN A 408 -30.54 -8.91 8.39
CA GLN A 408 -31.21 -8.58 7.13
C GLN A 408 -32.40 -9.52 6.76
N LYS A 409 -33.05 -10.16 7.74
CA LYS A 409 -34.23 -11.03 7.50
C LYS A 409 -35.56 -10.25 7.66
N PRO A 410 -36.62 -10.51 6.84
CA PRO A 410 -36.66 -11.44 5.72
C PRO A 410 -35.93 -10.87 4.49
N LEU A 411 -35.39 -11.78 3.67
CA LEU A 411 -34.58 -11.47 2.50
C LEU A 411 -35.26 -10.41 1.63
N SER A 412 -34.68 -9.21 1.55
CA SER A 412 -34.99 -8.31 0.43
C SER A 412 -34.71 -9.06 -0.88
N SER A 413 -35.44 -8.72 -1.95
CA SER A 413 -35.29 -9.29 -3.30
C SER A 413 -33.86 -9.19 -3.87
N THR A 414 -32.98 -8.49 -3.18
CA THR A 414 -31.57 -8.35 -3.44
C THR A 414 -30.76 -8.69 -2.19
N LEU A 415 -30.29 -9.93 -2.10
CA LEU A 415 -29.34 -10.39 -1.08
C LEU A 415 -27.99 -9.66 -1.28
N TYR A 416 -27.57 -8.83 -0.32
CA TYR A 416 -26.25 -8.18 -0.34
C TYR A 416 -25.34 -8.68 0.77
N LEU A 417 -24.77 -9.87 0.60
CA LEU A 417 -23.73 -10.41 1.48
C LEU A 417 -22.37 -9.78 1.16
N GLN A 418 -22.24 -8.49 1.45
CA GLN A 418 -20.99 -7.75 1.31
C GLN A 418 -20.67 -6.95 2.58
N PRO A 419 -19.39 -6.72 2.89
CA PRO A 419 -18.99 -5.90 4.04
C PRO A 419 -19.50 -4.46 3.92
N VAL A 420 -19.65 -3.79 5.06
CA VAL A 420 -19.86 -2.35 5.09
C VAL A 420 -18.69 -1.63 4.42
N HIS A 421 -18.98 -0.67 3.55
CA HIS A 421 -17.97 0.10 2.81
C HIS A 421 -17.31 1.20 3.67
N ASN A 422 -17.12 0.94 4.96
CA ASN A 422 -16.47 1.82 5.92
C ASN A 422 -15.60 0.98 6.85
N ILE A 423 -14.28 1.06 6.68
CA ILE A 423 -13.33 0.24 7.43
C ILE A 423 -13.42 0.45 8.95
N PHE A 424 -13.74 1.66 9.41
CA PHE A 424 -13.87 1.94 10.84
C PHE A 424 -15.09 1.25 11.44
N LEU A 425 -16.22 1.28 10.73
CA LEU A 425 -17.43 0.56 11.15
C LEU A 425 -17.26 -0.95 11.01
N LEU A 426 -16.58 -1.44 9.97
CA LEU A 426 -16.27 -2.86 9.80
C LEU A 426 -15.44 -3.38 10.98
N VAL A 427 -14.33 -2.70 11.29
CA VAL A 427 -13.47 -3.05 12.45
C VAL A 427 -14.27 -2.99 13.75
N THR A 428 -15.09 -1.95 13.94
CA THR A 428 -15.92 -1.82 15.16
C THR A 428 -16.96 -2.93 15.27
N ALA A 429 -17.57 -3.34 14.16
CA ALA A 429 -18.55 -4.42 14.16
C ALA A 429 -17.92 -5.80 14.41
N GLU A 430 -16.74 -6.08 13.86
CA GLU A 430 -16.07 -7.37 14.02
C GLU A 430 -15.35 -7.53 15.36
N ILE A 431 -14.58 -6.52 15.77
CA ILE A 431 -13.72 -6.59 16.96
C ILE A 431 -14.13 -5.60 18.05
N GLY A 432 -15.32 -5.01 17.98
CA GLY A 432 -15.89 -4.15 19.01
C GLY A 432 -15.17 -2.82 19.21
N ILE A 433 -15.70 -1.99 20.11
CA ILE A 433 -15.16 -0.65 20.38
C ILE A 433 -13.76 -0.69 21.01
N ILE A 434 -13.45 -1.75 21.78
CA ILE A 434 -12.13 -1.96 22.37
C ILE A 434 -11.11 -2.21 21.25
N GLY A 435 -11.43 -3.13 20.33
CA GLY A 435 -10.58 -3.40 19.17
C GLY A 435 -10.43 -2.18 18.25
N ALA A 436 -11.50 -1.44 18.02
CA ALA A 436 -11.48 -0.20 17.25
C ALA A 436 -10.58 0.87 17.90
N ALA A 437 -10.60 1.01 19.24
CA ALA A 437 -9.73 1.93 19.96
C ALA A 437 -8.24 1.57 19.78
N PHE A 438 -7.90 0.27 19.86
CA PHE A 438 -6.54 -0.20 19.56
C PHE A 438 -6.13 0.10 18.11
N PHE A 439 -7.03 -0.13 17.15
CA PHE A 439 -6.80 0.17 15.74
C PHE A 439 -6.52 1.66 15.50
N LEU A 440 -7.34 2.55 16.08
CA LEU A 440 -7.14 4.01 16.01
C LEU A 440 -5.84 4.45 16.68
N TRP A 441 -5.51 3.87 17.83
CA TRP A 441 -4.23 4.11 18.51
C TRP A 441 -3.04 3.71 17.64
N PHE A 442 -3.10 2.56 16.96
CA PHE A 442 -2.06 2.11 16.03
C PHE A 442 -1.90 3.07 14.85
N LEU A 443 -3.01 3.51 14.23
CA LEU A 443 -2.98 4.50 13.13
C LEU A 443 -2.37 5.83 13.59
N PHE A 444 -2.77 6.32 14.76
CA PHE A 444 -2.23 7.54 15.35
C PHE A 444 -0.73 7.44 15.61
N LYS A 445 -0.24 6.34 16.17
CA LYS A 445 1.19 6.09 16.38
C LYS A 445 1.96 6.06 15.07
N THR A 446 1.42 5.39 14.05
CA THR A 446 2.01 5.30 12.72
C THR A 446 2.14 6.68 12.08
N TYR A 447 1.06 7.48 12.11
CA TYR A 447 1.05 8.83 11.58
C TYR A 447 2.04 9.76 12.29
N ASN A 448 2.07 9.74 13.62
CA ASN A 448 3.03 10.53 14.40
C ASN A 448 4.48 10.15 14.11
N ARG A 449 4.75 8.84 13.95
CA ARG A 449 6.09 8.36 13.61
C ARG A 449 6.52 8.86 12.23
N LEU A 450 5.60 8.85 11.25
CA LEU A 450 5.84 9.38 9.92
C LEU A 450 6.16 10.88 9.95
N LEU A 451 5.35 11.68 10.66
CA LEU A 451 5.59 13.12 10.83
C LEU A 451 6.96 13.39 11.47
N PHE A 452 7.32 12.63 12.49
CA PHE A 452 8.62 12.74 13.14
C PHE A 452 9.78 12.47 12.16
N TYR A 453 9.72 11.38 11.39
CA TYR A 453 10.78 11.07 10.41
C TYR A 453 10.91 12.12 9.32
N LEU A 454 9.79 12.65 8.82
CA LEU A 454 9.82 13.71 7.81
C LEU A 454 10.39 15.00 8.38
N SER A 455 10.12 15.31 9.65
CA SER A 455 10.71 16.47 10.33
C SER A 455 12.23 16.36 10.51
N LEU A 456 12.74 15.17 10.88
CA LEU A 456 14.18 14.92 11.04
C LEU A 456 14.92 15.06 9.71
N ARG A 457 14.37 14.45 8.65
CA ARG A 457 14.97 14.48 7.31
C ARG A 457 15.03 15.89 6.74
N GLY A 458 14.02 16.71 7.03
CA GLY A 458 14.02 18.13 6.68
C GLY A 458 15.16 18.92 7.32
N ARG A 459 15.50 18.62 8.57
CA ARG A 459 16.63 19.28 9.25
C ARG A 459 17.98 18.92 8.64
N THR A 460 18.20 17.64 8.34
CA THR A 460 19.48 17.19 7.76
C THR A 460 19.74 17.82 6.39
N GLU A 461 18.71 17.95 5.56
CA GLU A 461 18.82 18.59 4.24
C GLU A 461 19.04 20.11 4.35
N LEU A 462 18.34 20.78 5.28
CA LEU A 462 18.53 22.21 5.54
C LEU A 462 19.93 22.52 6.09
N MET A 463 20.47 21.69 6.99
CA MET A 463 21.82 21.83 7.51
C MET A 463 22.88 21.69 6.39
N ARG A 464 22.66 20.74 5.47
CA ARG A 464 23.55 20.53 4.31
C ARG A 464 23.54 21.70 3.31
N ARG A 465 22.44 22.45 3.25
CA ARG A 465 22.28 23.64 2.38
C ARG A 465 22.63 24.95 3.07
N SER A 466 23.01 24.92 4.35
CA SER A 466 23.39 26.13 5.08
C SER A 466 24.74 26.67 4.59
N PRO A 467 24.94 28.00 4.54
CA PRO A 467 26.20 28.61 4.10
C PRO A 467 27.44 28.11 4.86
N LEU A 468 27.25 27.75 6.15
CA LEU A 468 28.30 27.22 7.04
C LEU A 468 28.83 25.83 6.60
N ALA A 469 28.02 25.01 5.95
CA ALA A 469 28.50 23.74 5.37
C ALA A 469 29.36 23.98 4.11
N SER A 470 29.08 25.06 3.36
CA SER A 470 29.83 25.43 2.15
C SER A 470 31.15 26.15 2.43
N SER A 471 31.33 26.72 3.64
CA SER A 471 32.61 27.26 4.09
C SER A 471 33.50 26.15 4.65
N ALA A 472 32.95 25.22 5.42
CA ALA A 472 33.70 24.09 5.98
C ALA A 472 34.21 23.09 4.92
N GLU A 473 33.57 22.98 3.76
CA GLU A 473 34.10 22.23 2.61
C GLU A 473 35.14 23.02 1.79
N ARG A 474 35.12 24.36 1.84
CA ARG A 474 36.16 25.21 1.23
C ARG A 474 37.46 25.20 2.04
N ASP A 475 37.37 25.17 3.37
CA ASP A 475 38.55 25.15 4.26
C ASP A 475 39.24 23.77 4.34
N LYS A 476 38.62 22.70 3.79
CA LYS A 476 39.24 21.36 3.67
C LYS A 476 39.90 21.10 2.33
N GLY A 477 39.90 22.09 1.45
CA GLY A 477 40.48 22.04 0.11
C GLY A 477 41.56 23.10 -0.11
N VAL A 478 42.38 23.35 0.91
CA VAL A 478 43.65 24.10 0.82
C VAL A 478 44.78 23.20 1.29
#